data_AF-A0A379SHH7-F1
#
_entry.id   AF-A0A379SHH7-F1
#
_cell.length_a   1.000
_cell.length_b   1.000
_cell.length_c   1.000
_cell.angle_alpha   90.00
_cell.angle_beta   90.00
_cell.angle_gamma   90.00
#
_symmetry.space_group_name_H-M   'P 1'
#
loop_
_entity.id
_entity.type
_entity.pdbx_description
1 polymer ?
#
loop_
_entity_poly.entity_id
_entity_poly.type
_entity_poly.pdbx_seq_one_letter_code
_entity_poly.pdbx_strand_id
1 'polypeptide(L)' 'MVVVVVLALFSIKTALAALKIDKPTANETPYEPMPENVDEIVTQAKGAH' A
#
# COMPACT_ATOMS: atom_id res chain seq x y z
N MET A 1 -0.19 12.60 28.35
CA MET A 1 0.34 13.83 27.71
C MET A 1 1.64 13.58 26.95
N VAL A 2 2.68 13.03 27.57
CA VAL A 2 3.99 12.75 26.92
C VAL A 2 3.86 11.95 25.61
N VAL A 3 3.03 10.92 25.58
CA VAL A 3 2.79 10.10 24.39
C VAL A 3 2.29 10.93 23.20
N VAL A 4 1.37 11.87 23.44
CA VAL A 4 0.82 12.75 22.39
C VAL A 4 1.90 13.67 21.83
N VAL A 5 2.77 14.19 22.70
CA VAL A 5 3.90 15.04 22.28
C VAL A 5 4.89 14.23 21.43
N VAL A 6 5.20 12.99 21.82
CA VAL A 6 6.10 12.12 21.04
C VAL A 6 5.51 11.77 19.68
N LEU A 7 4.22 11.44 19.62
CA LEU A 7 3.54 11.17 18.35
C LEU A 7 3.53 12.40 17.44
N ALA A 8 3.22 13.58 17.98
CA ALA A 8 3.23 14.83 17.20
C ALA A 8 4.61 15.12 16.61
N LEU A 9 5.69 14.99 17.40
CA LEU A 9 7.06 15.20 16.93
C LEU A 9 7.48 14.16 15.89
N PHE A 10 7.11 12.90 16.09
CA PHE A 10 7.38 11.83 15.14
C PHE A 10 6.67 12.06 13.80
N SER A 11 5.39 12.46 13.83
CA SER A 11 4.62 12.80 12.63
C SER A 11 5.22 13.97 11.86
N ILE A 12 5.63 15.04 12.54
CA ILE A 12 6.27 16.21 11.89
C ILE A 12 7.59 15.81 11.24
N LYS A 13 8.46 15.09 11.96
CA LYS A 13 9.76 14.65 11.43
C LYS A 13 9.59 13.76 10.20
N THR A 14 8.60 12.86 10.24
CA THR A 14 8.29 11.94 9.14
C THR A 14 7.73 12.67 7.93
N ALA A 15 6.80 13.60 8.13
CA ALA A 15 6.23 14.42 7.06
C ALA A 15 7.30 15.28 6.36
N LEU A 16 8.21 15.90 7.13
CA LEU A 16 9.33 16.67 6.57
C LEU A 16 10.34 15.79 5.82
N ALA A 17 10.56 14.55 6.26
CA ALA A 17 11.40 13.61 5.53
C ALA A 17 10.76 13.15 4.22
N ALA A 18 9.45 12.88 4.24
CA ALA A 18 8.69 12.52 3.05
C ALA A 18 8.65 13.66 2.01
N LEU A 19 8.52 14.92 2.45
CA LEU A 19 8.49 16.08 1.55
C LEU A 19 9.84 16.32 0.83
N LYS A 20 10.96 15.90 1.42
CA LYS A 20 12.30 16.00 0.81
C LYS A 20 12.59 14.93 -0.22
N ILE A 21 11.76 13.90 -0.28
CA ILE A 21 11.90 12.79 -1.22
C ILE A 21 11.15 13.20 -2.49
N ASP A 22 11.89 13.42 -3.57
CA ASP A 22 11.36 13.86 -4.87
C ASP A 22 10.58 12.76 -5.62
N LYS A 23 10.77 11.49 -5.22
CA LYS A 23 9.99 10.38 -5.76
C LYS A 23 8.56 10.38 -5.18
N PRO A 24 7.55 10.00 -5.98
CA PRO A 24 6.22 9.74 -5.46
C PRO A 24 6.27 8.78 -4.27
N THR A 25 5.60 9.13 -3.18
CA THR A 25 5.38 8.21 -2.04
C THR A 25 4.45 7.06 -2.42
N ALA A 26 3.77 7.18 -3.57
CA ALA A 26 3.05 6.10 -4.20
C ALA A 26 4.06 5.02 -4.62
N ASN A 27 4.10 3.93 -3.85
CA ASN A 27 4.70 2.69 -4.30
C ASN A 27 3.68 2.00 -5.23
N GLU A 28 3.61 2.49 -6.46
CA GLU A 28 2.78 1.87 -7.48
C GLU A 28 3.37 0.49 -7.79
N THR A 29 2.85 -0.54 -7.15
CA THR A 29 3.13 -1.91 -7.53
C THR A 29 2.61 -2.06 -8.96
N PRO A 30 3.48 -2.33 -9.96
CA PRO A 30 3.03 -2.54 -11.32
C PRO A 30 1.90 -3.58 -11.32
N TYR A 31 0.84 -3.33 -12.10
CA TYR A 31 -0.21 -4.32 -12.24
C TYR A 31 0.42 -5.61 -12.76
N GLU A 32 0.34 -6.66 -11.96
CA GLU A 32 0.73 -7.98 -12.42
C GLU A 32 -0.31 -8.41 -13.45
N PRO A 33 0.09 -8.71 -14.69
CA PRO A 33 -0.85 -9.05 -15.74
C PRO A 33 -1.71 -10.23 -15.28
N MET A 34 -3.01 -10.11 -15.56
CA MET A 34 -3.97 -11.14 -15.24
C MET A 34 -3.50 -12.49 -15.82
N PRO A 35 -3.41 -13.57 -15.02
CA PRO A 35 -2.89 -14.83 -15.52
C PRO A 35 -3.82 -15.41 -16.58
N GLU A 36 -3.27 -16.11 -17.59
CA GLU A 36 -4.06 -16.62 -18.73
C GLU A 36 -5.20 -17.57 -18.32
N ASN A 37 -5.11 -18.20 -17.14
CA ASN A 37 -6.07 -19.17 -16.62
C ASN A 37 -7.11 -18.56 -15.65
N VAL A 38 -7.35 -17.25 -15.68
CA VAL A 38 -8.34 -16.61 -14.79
C VAL A 38 -9.74 -17.21 -14.87
N ASP A 39 -10.21 -17.53 -16.07
CA ASP A 39 -11.56 -18.07 -16.27
C ASP A 39 -11.71 -19.44 -15.61
N GLU A 40 -10.66 -20.26 -15.63
CA GLU A 40 -10.64 -21.57 -14.97
C GLU A 40 -10.64 -21.42 -13.43
N ILE A 41 -9.83 -20.50 -12.90
CA ILE A 41 -9.73 -20.23 -11.46
C ILE A 41 -11.07 -19.71 -10.91
N VAL A 42 -11.71 -18.77 -11.61
CA VAL A 42 -13.01 -18.20 -11.21
C VAL A 42 -14.11 -19.25 -11.27
N THR A 43 -14.09 -20.10 -12.31
CA THR A 43 -15.06 -21.19 -12.45
C THR A 43 -14.91 -22.23 -11.34
N GLN A 44 -13.68 -22.62 -11.00
CA GLN A 44 -13.40 -23.51 -9.88
C GLN A 44 -13.82 -22.90 -8.54
N ALA A 45 -13.54 -21.62 -8.32
CA ALA A 45 -13.92 -20.93 -7.08
C ALA A 45 -15.44 -20.81 -6.91
N LYS A 46 -16.18 -20.62 -8.02
CA LYS A 46 -17.65 -20.48 -7.98
C LYS A 46 -18.38 -21.81 -7.82
N GLY A 47 -17.75 -22.93 -8.20
CA GLY A 47 -18.28 -24.28 -8.00
C GLY A 47 -18.06 -24.86 -6.59
N ALA A 48 -17.29 -24.19 -5.74
CA ALA A 48 -16.99 -24.61 -4.38
C ALA A 48 -17.97 -24.06 -3.30
N HIS A 49 -19.09 -23.45 -3.72
CA HIS A 49 -20.15 -22.92 -2.85
C HIS A 49 -21.49 -23.62 -3.09
#